data_AF-D1CT16-F1
#
_entry.id   AF-D1CT16-F1
#
_cell.length_a   1.000
_cell.length_b   1.000
_cell.length_c   1.000
_cell.angle_alpha   90.00
_cell.angle_beta   90.00
_cell.angle_gamma   90.00
#
_symmetry.space_group_name_H-M   'P 1'
#
loop_
_entity.id
_entity.type
_entity.pdbx_description
1 polymer ?
#
loop_
_entity_poly.entity_id
_entity_poly.type
_entity_poly.pdbx_seq_one_letter_code
_entity_poly.pdbx_strand_id
1 'polypeptide(L)'
;ALAHGHHPSQIQMLDPSHAFFLSLCDKGLLPPQIAFIYGQAFGLKDVDAHSQIDQLLSKYRHFLNFDTTPVPRERFSPQEFLYRADPSALDLATFGKWPVPAGISITLTFSCNFRCSYCYQDNRQRSDRRWSLSKCLELLDEAADWGVVFAGFTGGEPTIFNGWLELLERTLTRGMIPVSTSNGTVIGTDPDIALRLKDAGMEEVTISLDVCSPELHDQVTRTSGHFPKVVDAIRFLRAAGIRVLIKSVLTPMTQHAVQETIDPLVDLGVGGIGISYMESGAINSAANCAPNVTPEELSRVRDRIEQKREQ
;
A
#
# COMPACT_ATOMS: atom_id res chain seq x y z
N ALA A 1 22.21 -19.39 -13.24
CA ALA A 1 23.32 -19.45 -14.21
C ALA A 1 24.46 -20.38 -13.75
N LEU A 2 25.14 -20.09 -12.63
CA LEU A 2 26.21 -20.97 -12.10
C LEU A 2 25.71 -22.37 -11.69
N ALA A 3 24.50 -22.45 -11.10
CA ALA A 3 23.85 -23.72 -10.77
C ALA A 3 23.41 -24.56 -12.00
N HIS A 4 23.43 -23.98 -13.21
CA HIS A 4 23.03 -24.62 -14.46
C HIS A 4 24.20 -24.80 -15.45
N GLY A 5 25.45 -24.71 -14.96
CA GLY A 5 26.64 -25.01 -15.78
C GLY A 5 27.10 -23.91 -16.74
N HIS A 6 26.57 -22.69 -16.64
CA HIS A 6 27.07 -21.56 -17.43
C HIS A 6 28.39 -21.04 -16.87
N HIS A 7 29.37 -20.83 -17.75
CA HIS A 7 30.68 -20.31 -17.36
C HIS A 7 30.54 -18.87 -16.84
N PRO A 8 31.24 -18.45 -15.77
CA PRO A 8 31.10 -17.10 -15.19
C PRO A 8 31.31 -15.97 -16.20
N SER A 9 32.13 -16.18 -17.23
CA SER A 9 32.35 -15.22 -18.33
C SER A 9 31.12 -15.01 -19.24
N GLN A 10 30.09 -15.85 -19.11
CA GLN A 10 28.80 -15.73 -19.80
C GLN A 10 27.76 -14.97 -18.96
N ILE A 11 28.11 -14.55 -17.75
CA ILE A 11 27.23 -13.82 -16.83
C ILE A 11 27.66 -12.36 -16.86
N GLN A 12 26.81 -11.49 -17.41
CA GLN A 12 27.00 -10.04 -17.31
C GLN A 12 26.07 -9.49 -16.23
N MET A 13 26.62 -8.74 -15.29
CA MET A 13 25.81 -7.95 -14.38
C MET A 13 25.21 -6.79 -15.16
N LEU A 14 23.88 -6.66 -15.09
CA LEU A 14 23.16 -5.56 -15.70
C LEU A 14 23.06 -4.43 -14.67
N ASP A 15 23.48 -3.23 -15.08
CA ASP A 15 23.27 -2.04 -14.26
C ASP A 15 21.76 -1.81 -14.03
N PRO A 16 21.32 -1.43 -12.81
CA PRO A 16 19.91 -1.20 -12.52
C PRO A 16 19.21 -0.23 -13.47
N SER A 17 19.91 0.78 -13.98
CA SER A 17 19.36 1.73 -14.94
C SER A 17 19.10 1.08 -16.30
N HIS A 18 19.97 0.17 -16.73
CA HIS A 18 19.78 -0.58 -17.96
C HIS A 18 18.66 -1.63 -17.81
N ALA A 19 18.55 -2.24 -16.63
CA ALA A 19 17.44 -3.15 -16.31
C ALA A 19 16.10 -2.42 -16.37
N PHE A 20 16.03 -1.21 -15.81
CA PHE A 20 14.85 -0.35 -15.88
C PHE A 20 14.49 -0.01 -17.33
N PHE A 21 15.46 0.40 -18.14
CA PHE A 21 15.25 0.64 -19.57
C PHE A 21 14.67 -0.57 -20.31
N LEU A 22 15.28 -1.76 -20.16
CA LEU A 22 14.81 -2.97 -20.84
C LEU A 22 13.36 -3.33 -20.44
N SER A 23 12.98 -3.08 -19.18
CA SER A 23 11.60 -3.30 -18.72
C SER A 23 10.55 -2.39 -19.39
N LEU A 24 10.98 -1.24 -19.93
CA LEU A 24 10.11 -0.31 -20.65
C LEU A 24 9.93 -0.71 -22.12
N CYS A 25 10.92 -1.39 -22.71
CA CYS A 25 10.86 -1.86 -24.10
C CYS A 25 9.76 -2.92 -24.33
N ASP A 26 9.43 -3.72 -23.32
CA ASP A 26 8.40 -4.78 -23.39
C ASP A 26 6.95 -4.25 -23.31
N LYS A 27 6.78 -2.93 -23.14
CA LYS A 27 5.46 -2.31 -22.90
C LYS A 27 4.83 -1.68 -24.14
N GLY A 28 5.43 -1.85 -25.33
CA GLY A 28 4.96 -1.21 -26.57
C GLY A 28 5.14 0.31 -26.58
N LEU A 29 6.08 0.83 -25.79
CA LEU A 29 6.39 2.26 -25.70
C LEU A 29 7.35 2.67 -26.82
N LEU A 30 7.14 3.86 -27.37
CA LEU A 30 8.02 4.46 -28.36
C LEU A 30 9.27 5.06 -27.68
N PRO A 31 10.42 5.15 -28.38
CA PRO A 31 11.67 5.69 -27.81
C PRO A 31 11.53 7.06 -27.10
N PRO A 32 10.76 8.06 -27.61
CA PRO A 32 10.56 9.32 -26.88
C PRO A 32 9.79 9.15 -25.55
N GLN A 33 8.86 8.19 -25.49
CA GLN A 33 8.11 7.90 -24.26
C GLN A 33 8.98 7.18 -23.24
N ILE A 34 9.84 6.28 -23.71
CA ILE A 34 10.86 5.62 -22.87
C ILE A 34 11.84 6.67 -22.33
N ALA A 35 12.32 7.60 -23.17
CA ALA A 35 13.22 8.68 -22.77
C ALA A 35 12.60 9.59 -21.71
N PHE A 36 11.32 9.96 -21.88
CA PHE A 36 10.60 10.73 -20.87
C PHE A 36 10.54 10.00 -19.52
N ILE A 37 10.07 8.74 -19.50
CA ILE A 37 9.93 7.95 -18.25
C ILE A 37 11.30 7.73 -17.60
N TYR A 38 12.31 7.38 -18.39
CA TYR A 38 13.67 7.17 -17.92
C TYR A 38 14.27 8.46 -17.34
N GLY A 39 14.08 9.59 -18.03
CA GLY A 39 14.55 10.89 -17.55
C GLY A 39 13.91 11.29 -16.22
N GLN A 40 12.61 11.06 -16.05
CA GLN A 40 11.93 11.29 -14.77
C GLN A 40 12.47 10.38 -13.65
N ALA A 41 12.72 9.09 -13.96
CA ALA A 41 13.19 8.12 -12.98
C ALA A 41 14.62 8.41 -12.48
N PHE A 42 15.49 8.94 -13.35
CA PHE A 42 16.91 9.19 -13.05
C PHE A 42 17.29 10.68 -12.97
N GLY A 43 16.31 11.59 -13.01
CA GLY A 43 16.55 13.04 -12.88
C GLY A 43 17.34 13.66 -14.04
N LEU A 44 17.21 13.12 -15.25
CA LEU A 44 17.91 13.62 -16.44
C LEU A 44 17.12 14.73 -17.14
N LYS A 45 17.84 15.69 -17.72
CA LYS A 45 17.22 16.64 -18.66
C LYS A 45 16.79 15.91 -19.93
N ASP A 46 15.80 16.45 -20.61
CA ASP A 46 15.16 15.80 -21.76
C ASP A 46 16.17 15.39 -22.86
N VAL A 47 17.09 16.29 -23.21
CA VAL A 47 18.14 16.03 -24.20
C VAL A 47 19.08 14.90 -23.77
N ASP A 48 19.45 14.87 -22.49
CA ASP A 48 20.35 13.86 -21.93
C ASP A 48 19.65 12.49 -21.85
N ALA A 49 18.35 12.49 -21.51
CA ALA A 49 17.53 11.28 -21.46
C ALA A 49 17.38 10.65 -22.85
N HIS A 50 17.13 11.45 -23.89
CA HIS A 50 17.06 10.95 -25.27
C HIS A 50 18.39 10.37 -25.73
N SER A 51 19.50 11.09 -25.49
CA SER A 51 20.85 10.60 -25.79
C SER A 51 21.16 9.28 -25.08
N GLN A 52 20.77 9.16 -23.81
CA GLN A 52 20.96 7.94 -23.03
C GLN A 52 20.13 6.77 -23.58
N ILE A 53 18.87 7.01 -23.95
CA ILE A 53 18.02 5.97 -24.56
C ILE A 53 18.56 5.51 -25.90
N ASP A 54 19.06 6.42 -26.75
CA ASP A 54 19.68 6.04 -28.02
C ASP A 54 20.92 5.15 -27.82
N GLN A 55 21.75 5.47 -26.83
CA GLN A 55 22.90 4.64 -26.46
C GLN A 55 22.49 3.25 -25.95
N LEU A 56 21.45 3.18 -25.11
CA LEU A 56 20.94 1.92 -24.56
C LEU A 56 20.26 1.07 -25.63
N LEU A 57 19.47 1.67 -26.52
CA LEU A 57 18.88 1.00 -27.67
C LEU A 57 19.96 0.43 -28.59
N SER A 58 21.02 1.19 -28.87
CA SER A 58 22.16 0.72 -29.65
C SER A 58 22.86 -0.46 -28.97
N LYS A 59 23.14 -0.33 -27.67
CA LYS A 59 23.84 -1.34 -26.87
C LYS A 59 23.08 -2.65 -26.76
N TYR A 60 21.77 -2.59 -26.56
CA TYR A 60 20.92 -3.77 -26.32
C TYR A 60 20.13 -4.21 -27.55
N ARG A 61 20.40 -3.63 -28.72
CA ARG A 61 19.66 -3.88 -29.97
C ARG A 61 19.46 -5.36 -30.27
N HIS A 62 20.46 -6.21 -30.00
CA HIS A 62 20.39 -7.65 -30.27
C HIS A 62 19.48 -8.44 -29.32
N PHE A 63 19.10 -7.85 -28.19
CA PHE A 63 18.17 -8.43 -27.23
C PHE A 63 16.75 -7.89 -27.38
N LEU A 64 16.55 -6.89 -28.24
CA LEU A 64 15.26 -6.24 -28.46
C LEU A 64 14.65 -6.72 -29.76
N ASN A 65 13.38 -7.13 -29.70
CA ASN A 65 12.61 -7.44 -30.89
C ASN A 65 11.85 -6.18 -31.34
N PHE A 66 12.15 -5.68 -32.53
CA PHE A 66 11.47 -4.53 -33.14
C PHE A 66 10.36 -4.95 -34.12
N ASP A 67 10.09 -6.25 -34.21
CA ASP A 67 8.97 -6.75 -34.97
C ASP A 67 7.66 -6.23 -34.35
N THR A 68 6.83 -5.63 -35.18
CA THR A 68 5.53 -5.07 -34.79
C THR A 68 4.42 -6.13 -34.82
N THR A 69 4.76 -7.35 -35.24
CA THR A 69 3.87 -8.50 -35.14
C THR A 69 3.50 -8.71 -33.68
N PRO A 70 2.21 -8.68 -33.30
CA PRO A 70 1.80 -8.88 -31.92
C PRO A 70 2.29 -10.24 -31.45
N VAL A 71 3.28 -10.26 -30.56
CA VAL A 71 3.63 -11.48 -29.83
C VAL A 71 2.40 -11.81 -28.99
N PRO A 72 1.78 -13.00 -29.15
CA PRO A 72 0.73 -13.41 -28.25
C PRO A 72 1.28 -13.29 -26.84
N ARG A 73 0.66 -12.45 -25.99
CA ARG A 73 1.01 -12.42 -24.58
C ARG A 73 0.73 -13.82 -24.06
N GLU A 74 1.78 -14.61 -23.86
CA GLU A 74 1.66 -15.86 -23.13
C GLU A 74 1.11 -15.48 -21.76
N ARG A 75 -0.17 -15.81 -21.55
CA ARG A 75 -0.69 -15.90 -20.20
C ARG A 75 0.00 -17.12 -19.61
N PHE A 76 1.07 -16.85 -18.88
CA PHE A 76 1.67 -17.80 -17.97
C PHE A 76 0.58 -18.50 -17.17
N SER A 77 0.53 -19.83 -17.27
CA SER A 77 -0.43 -20.62 -16.53
C SER A 77 0.00 -20.58 -15.06
N PRO A 78 -0.81 -20.08 -14.11
CA PRO A 78 -0.40 -20.01 -12.71
C PRO A 78 0.12 -21.35 -12.16
N GLN A 79 -0.40 -22.45 -12.71
CA GLN A 79 -0.02 -23.84 -12.44
C GLN A 79 1.49 -24.12 -12.65
N GLU A 80 2.14 -23.43 -13.58
CA GLU A 80 3.58 -23.57 -13.87
C GLU A 80 4.47 -22.93 -12.80
N PHE A 81 3.88 -22.07 -11.96
CA PHE A 81 4.53 -21.38 -10.85
C PHE A 81 4.08 -21.93 -9.49
N LEU A 82 3.28 -23.01 -9.48
CA LEU A 82 2.90 -23.71 -8.26
C LEU A 82 4.06 -24.59 -7.80
N TYR A 83 4.82 -24.08 -6.85
CA TYR A 83 5.75 -24.89 -6.08
C TYR A 83 4.98 -25.56 -4.95
N ARG A 84 5.08 -26.90 -4.82
CA ARG A 84 4.58 -27.57 -3.61
C ARG A 84 5.37 -27.03 -2.42
N ALA A 85 4.66 -26.57 -1.40
CA ALA A 85 5.28 -26.12 -0.16
C ALA A 85 6.14 -27.26 0.43
N ASP A 86 7.45 -27.09 0.36
CA ASP A 86 8.42 -27.92 1.07
C ASP A 86 8.59 -27.31 2.47
N PRO A 87 8.30 -28.03 3.56
CA PRO A 87 8.51 -27.52 4.91
C PRO A 87 9.94 -27.02 5.16
N SER A 88 10.95 -27.58 4.48
CA SER A 88 12.34 -27.13 4.57
C SER A 88 12.62 -25.81 3.85
N ALA A 89 11.71 -25.36 2.96
CA ALA A 89 11.79 -24.05 2.33
C ALA A 89 11.39 -22.91 3.28
N LEU A 90 10.65 -23.19 4.36
CA LEU A 90 10.43 -22.23 5.45
C LEU A 90 11.73 -21.93 6.21
N ASP A 91 12.61 -22.92 6.40
CA ASP A 91 13.94 -22.74 7.00
C ASP A 91 14.90 -21.93 6.10
N LEU A 92 14.62 -21.85 4.79
CA LEU A 92 15.32 -20.96 3.86
C LEU A 92 14.74 -19.54 3.86
N ALA A 93 13.48 -19.36 4.28
CA ALA A 93 12.85 -18.05 4.40
C ALA A 93 13.48 -17.18 5.50
N THR A 94 14.24 -17.79 6.42
CA THR A 94 15.08 -17.08 7.40
C THR A 94 16.19 -16.24 6.74
N PHE A 95 16.51 -16.49 5.47
CA PHE A 95 17.44 -15.69 4.66
C PHE A 95 16.76 -14.67 3.74
N GLY A 96 15.49 -14.34 4.00
CA GLY A 96 14.82 -13.19 3.36
C GLY A 96 14.20 -13.44 1.99
N LYS A 97 14.08 -14.71 1.54
CA LYS A 97 13.30 -15.07 0.35
C LYS A 97 12.22 -16.08 0.72
N TRP A 98 10.97 -15.64 0.72
CA TRP A 98 9.83 -16.53 0.89
C TRP A 98 9.66 -17.40 -0.36
N PRO A 99 9.40 -18.71 -0.22
CA PRO A 99 9.18 -19.61 -1.36
C PRO A 99 7.84 -19.35 -2.09
N VAL A 100 6.95 -18.59 -1.46
CA VAL A 100 5.63 -18.18 -1.96
C VAL A 100 5.44 -16.67 -1.73
N PRO A 101 4.53 -15.99 -2.45
CA PRO A 101 4.22 -14.59 -2.16
C PRO A 101 3.81 -14.42 -0.69
N ALA A 102 4.51 -13.55 0.04
CA ALA A 102 4.19 -13.32 1.45
C ALA A 102 2.80 -12.72 1.65
N GLY A 103 2.33 -11.91 0.69
CA GLY A 103 1.02 -11.28 0.75
C GLY A 103 0.38 -11.04 -0.61
N ILE A 104 -0.94 -10.93 -0.59
CA ILE A 104 -1.77 -10.42 -1.68
C ILE A 104 -2.34 -9.06 -1.26
N SER A 105 -2.54 -8.13 -2.20
CA SER A 105 -3.25 -6.88 -1.93
C SER A 105 -4.39 -6.72 -2.92
N ILE A 106 -5.60 -6.52 -2.40
CA ILE A 106 -6.84 -6.37 -3.18
C ILE A 106 -7.36 -4.94 -3.01
N THR A 107 -7.40 -4.21 -4.12
CA THR A 107 -8.08 -2.92 -4.20
C THR A 107 -9.59 -3.15 -4.32
N LEU A 108 -10.33 -3.02 -3.21
CA LEU A 108 -11.75 -3.36 -3.16
C LEU A 108 -12.64 -2.32 -3.86
N THR A 109 -12.23 -1.05 -3.78
CA THR A 109 -13.00 0.08 -4.27
C THR A 109 -12.08 1.27 -4.50
N PHE A 110 -12.39 2.11 -5.48
CA PHE A 110 -11.76 3.41 -5.66
C PHE A 110 -12.55 4.54 -4.97
N SER A 111 -13.72 4.23 -4.40
CA SER A 111 -14.55 5.17 -3.66
C SER A 111 -14.11 5.29 -2.21
N CYS A 112 -14.26 6.49 -1.66
CA CYS A 112 -14.05 6.77 -0.25
C CYS A 112 -15.16 7.71 0.22
N ASN A 113 -15.56 7.57 1.48
CA ASN A 113 -16.46 8.53 2.12
C ASN A 113 -15.73 9.80 2.61
N PHE A 114 -14.40 9.85 2.50
CA PHE A 114 -13.57 11.05 2.70
C PHE A 114 -13.02 11.61 1.38
N ARG A 115 -12.54 12.87 1.42
CA ARG A 115 -11.90 13.57 0.30
C ARG A 115 -10.61 14.26 0.75
N CYS A 116 -9.75 13.51 1.46
CA CYS A 116 -8.58 14.06 2.15
C CYS A 116 -7.72 14.94 1.24
N SER A 117 -7.26 16.06 1.78
CA SER A 117 -6.46 17.08 1.07
C SER A 117 -5.13 16.54 0.53
N TYR A 118 -4.66 15.41 1.04
CA TYR A 118 -3.40 14.75 0.70
C TYR A 118 -3.59 13.35 0.09
N CYS A 119 -4.83 12.95 -0.23
CA CYS A 119 -5.12 11.59 -0.68
C CYS A 119 -4.29 11.23 -1.93
N TYR A 120 -3.63 10.06 -1.88
CA TYR A 120 -2.86 9.53 -3.01
C TYR A 120 -3.77 8.96 -4.11
N GLN A 121 -4.98 8.53 -3.75
CA GLN A 121 -5.94 7.92 -4.66
C GLN A 121 -6.71 8.99 -5.42
N ASP A 122 -6.80 8.82 -6.75
CA ASP A 122 -7.61 9.71 -7.60
C ASP A 122 -9.11 9.48 -7.36
N ASN A 123 -9.68 10.26 -6.46
CA ASN A 123 -11.11 10.27 -6.15
C ASN A 123 -11.99 10.91 -7.25
N ARG A 124 -11.41 11.31 -8.39
CA ARG A 124 -12.14 11.82 -9.58
C ARG A 124 -12.49 10.73 -10.58
N GLN A 125 -12.07 9.48 -10.36
CA GLN A 125 -12.46 8.38 -11.24
C GLN A 125 -13.99 8.22 -11.26
N ARG A 126 -14.57 8.34 -12.47
CA ARG A 126 -16.03 8.36 -12.69
C ARG A 126 -16.72 7.02 -12.49
N SER A 127 -15.99 5.91 -12.54
CA SER A 127 -16.53 4.56 -12.41
C SER A 127 -15.74 3.77 -11.40
N ASP A 128 -16.40 3.33 -10.35
CA ASP A 128 -15.79 2.46 -9.37
C ASP A 128 -15.79 1.02 -9.89
N ARG A 129 -14.69 0.63 -10.52
CA ARG A 129 -14.50 -0.72 -11.02
C ARG A 129 -14.15 -1.63 -9.85
N ARG A 130 -15.16 -2.31 -9.32
CA ARG A 130 -15.01 -3.26 -8.21
C ARG A 130 -15.16 -4.69 -8.72
N TRP A 131 -14.45 -5.62 -8.11
CA TRP A 131 -14.79 -7.04 -8.21
C TRP A 131 -16.01 -7.36 -7.36
N SER A 132 -16.73 -8.43 -7.72
CA SER A 132 -17.79 -8.95 -6.85
C SER A 132 -17.18 -9.52 -5.58
N LEU A 133 -17.94 -9.50 -4.49
CA LEU A 133 -17.57 -10.16 -3.25
C LEU A 133 -17.19 -11.62 -3.46
N SER A 134 -17.96 -12.35 -4.26
CA SER A 134 -17.68 -13.75 -4.62
C SER A 134 -16.29 -13.92 -5.26
N LYS A 135 -15.87 -13.01 -6.14
CA LYS A 135 -14.57 -13.09 -6.78
C LYS A 135 -13.44 -12.76 -5.81
N CYS A 136 -13.65 -11.80 -4.92
CA CYS A 136 -12.68 -11.49 -3.87
C CYS A 136 -12.50 -12.69 -2.91
N LEU A 137 -13.59 -13.37 -2.53
CA LEU A 137 -13.53 -14.58 -1.68
C LEU A 137 -12.80 -15.73 -2.38
N GLU A 138 -13.07 -15.98 -3.66
CA GLU A 138 -12.36 -16.99 -4.47
C GLU A 138 -10.85 -16.72 -4.48
N LEU A 139 -10.44 -15.47 -4.68
CA LEU A 139 -9.02 -15.09 -4.69
C LEU A 139 -8.35 -15.26 -3.32
N LEU A 140 -9.07 -14.99 -2.23
CA LEU A 140 -8.55 -15.24 -0.89
C LEU A 140 -8.35 -16.73 -0.63
N ASP A 141 -9.27 -17.56 -1.14
CA ASP A 141 -9.17 -19.02 -0.99
C ASP A 141 -7.99 -19.60 -1.77
N GLU A 142 -7.82 -19.17 -3.02
CA GLU A 142 -6.67 -19.53 -3.85
C GLU A 142 -5.35 -19.06 -3.23
N ALA A 143 -5.29 -17.81 -2.74
CA ALA A 143 -4.10 -17.27 -2.08
C ALA A 143 -3.73 -18.06 -0.82
N ALA A 144 -4.72 -18.41 0.00
CA ALA A 144 -4.51 -19.24 1.19
C ALA A 144 -4.02 -20.65 0.82
N ASP A 145 -4.58 -21.26 -0.23
CA ASP A 145 -4.11 -22.57 -0.74
C ASP A 145 -2.66 -22.53 -1.25
N TRP A 146 -2.18 -21.35 -1.66
CA TRP A 146 -0.78 -21.13 -2.05
C TRP A 146 0.14 -20.79 -0.89
N GLY A 147 -0.37 -20.75 0.35
CA GLY A 147 0.43 -20.42 1.54
C GLY A 147 0.75 -18.93 1.68
N VAL A 148 -0.03 -18.05 1.05
CA VAL A 148 0.04 -16.60 1.32
C VAL A 148 -0.30 -16.35 2.78
N VAL A 149 0.44 -15.46 3.44
CA VAL A 149 0.25 -15.17 4.88
C VAL A 149 -0.50 -13.85 5.10
N PHE A 150 -0.29 -12.85 4.27
CA PHE A 150 -0.92 -11.53 4.44
C PHE A 150 -1.96 -11.25 3.35
N ALA A 151 -3.15 -10.81 3.74
CA ALA A 151 -4.17 -10.32 2.81
C ALA A 151 -4.42 -8.83 3.06
N GLY A 152 -3.91 -8.01 2.15
CA GLY A 152 -4.09 -6.57 2.14
C GLY A 152 -5.42 -6.16 1.53
N PHE A 153 -6.18 -5.31 2.24
CA PHE A 153 -7.39 -4.69 1.69
C PHE A 153 -7.20 -3.17 1.62
N THR A 154 -7.23 -2.64 0.40
CA THR A 154 -6.89 -1.23 0.10
C THR A 154 -7.83 -0.61 -0.94
N GLY A 155 -7.53 0.62 -1.34
CA GLY A 155 -8.24 1.38 -2.36
C GLY A 155 -8.61 2.78 -1.88
N GLY A 156 -9.89 3.11 -1.93
CA GLY A 156 -10.47 4.23 -1.20
C GLY A 156 -10.68 3.87 0.27
N GLU A 157 -11.92 3.78 0.73
CA GLU A 157 -12.22 3.26 2.08
C GLU A 157 -12.64 1.77 1.99
N PRO A 158 -11.85 0.82 2.52
CA PRO A 158 -12.19 -0.60 2.45
C PRO A 158 -13.55 -0.93 3.09
N THR A 159 -13.92 -0.28 4.20
CA THR A 159 -15.14 -0.63 4.96
C THR A 159 -16.43 -0.16 4.29
N ILE A 160 -16.38 0.60 3.18
CA ILE A 160 -17.58 0.94 2.39
C ILE A 160 -17.85 -0.08 1.27
N PHE A 161 -16.99 -1.08 1.10
CA PHE A 161 -17.23 -2.18 0.19
C PHE A 161 -18.27 -3.14 0.79
N ASN A 162 -19.34 -3.45 0.05
CA ASN A 162 -20.36 -4.40 0.51
C ASN A 162 -19.73 -5.80 0.65
N GLY A 163 -19.70 -6.32 1.87
CA GLY A 163 -19.05 -7.60 2.20
C GLY A 163 -17.62 -7.46 2.76
N TRP A 164 -17.17 -6.26 3.12
CA TRP A 164 -15.83 -6.08 3.71
C TRP A 164 -15.61 -6.92 4.98
N LEU A 165 -16.63 -7.06 5.84
CA LEU A 165 -16.57 -7.93 7.02
C LEU A 165 -16.38 -9.40 6.64
N GLU A 166 -17.15 -9.88 5.66
CA GLU A 166 -17.05 -11.26 5.18
C GLU A 166 -15.66 -11.57 4.61
N LEU A 167 -15.02 -10.58 3.97
CA LEU A 167 -13.64 -10.73 3.49
C LEU A 167 -12.64 -10.87 4.64
N LEU A 168 -12.75 -10.05 5.69
CA LEU A 168 -11.87 -10.14 6.86
C LEU A 168 -12.09 -11.46 7.62
N GLU A 169 -13.35 -11.84 7.83
CA GLU A 169 -13.73 -13.13 8.44
C GLU A 169 -13.17 -14.30 7.61
N ARG A 170 -13.28 -14.23 6.28
CA ARG A 170 -12.71 -15.28 5.41
C ARG A 170 -11.19 -15.33 5.49
N THR A 171 -10.51 -14.19 5.48
CA THR A 171 -9.05 -14.12 5.63
C THR A 171 -8.58 -14.80 6.92
N LEU A 172 -9.19 -14.43 8.06
CA LEU A 172 -8.84 -14.97 9.37
C LEU A 172 -9.13 -16.47 9.47
N THR A 173 -10.31 -16.92 9.01
CA THR A 173 -10.68 -18.34 9.03
C THR A 173 -9.85 -19.21 8.09
N ARG A 174 -9.22 -18.62 7.08
CA ARG A 174 -8.25 -19.28 6.18
C ARG A 174 -6.81 -19.23 6.71
N GLY A 175 -6.59 -18.70 7.92
CA GLY A 175 -5.28 -18.66 8.58
C GLY A 175 -4.35 -17.55 8.08
N MET A 176 -4.89 -16.60 7.32
CA MET A 176 -4.15 -15.43 6.84
C MET A 176 -4.34 -14.24 7.81
N ILE A 177 -3.40 -13.31 7.76
CA ILE A 177 -3.42 -12.06 8.54
C ILE A 177 -3.98 -10.95 7.64
N PRO A 178 -5.15 -10.38 7.97
CA PRO A 178 -5.66 -9.23 7.26
C PRO A 178 -4.82 -7.99 7.56
N VAL A 179 -4.48 -7.23 6.52
CA VAL A 179 -3.77 -5.96 6.64
C VAL A 179 -4.64 -4.89 5.98
N SER A 180 -5.22 -4.00 6.78
CA SER A 180 -6.02 -2.90 6.25
C SER A 180 -5.89 -1.67 7.14
N THR A 181 -5.97 -0.50 6.50
CA THR A 181 -6.08 0.79 7.18
C THR A 181 -7.43 1.38 6.80
N SER A 182 -8.27 1.62 7.81
CA SER A 182 -9.61 2.20 7.63
C SER A 182 -9.65 3.59 8.25
N ASN A 183 -10.48 4.49 7.72
CA ASN A 183 -10.81 5.73 8.40
C ASN A 183 -11.73 5.53 9.63
N GLY A 184 -12.17 4.30 9.90
CA GLY A 184 -12.89 3.92 11.12
C GLY A 184 -14.36 4.31 11.14
N THR A 185 -14.83 5.17 10.24
CA THR A 185 -16.19 5.74 10.35
C THR A 185 -17.32 4.71 10.26
N VAL A 186 -17.15 3.62 9.50
CA VAL A 186 -18.14 2.52 9.43
C VAL A 186 -18.13 1.71 10.72
N ILE A 187 -16.95 1.36 11.24
CA ILE A 187 -16.79 0.64 12.51
C ILE A 187 -17.42 1.45 13.66
N GLY A 188 -17.25 2.77 13.65
CA GLY A 188 -17.84 3.67 14.65
C GLY A 188 -19.34 3.87 14.55
N THR A 189 -20.03 3.23 13.60
CA THR A 189 -21.51 3.29 13.54
C THR A 189 -22.19 2.26 14.42
N ASP A 190 -21.51 1.17 14.78
CA ASP A 190 -22.11 0.03 15.46
C ASP A 190 -21.04 -0.75 16.26
N PRO A 191 -21.15 -0.84 17.60
CA PRO A 191 -20.21 -1.61 18.42
C PRO A 191 -20.19 -3.12 18.09
N ASP A 192 -21.27 -3.68 17.54
CA ASP A 192 -21.34 -5.10 17.19
C ASP A 192 -20.34 -5.47 16.07
N ILE A 193 -19.93 -4.48 15.26
CA ILE A 193 -18.87 -4.67 14.26
C ILE A 193 -17.56 -5.06 14.94
N ALA A 194 -17.19 -4.39 16.05
CA ALA A 194 -15.97 -4.69 16.78
C ALA A 194 -16.03 -6.07 17.44
N LEU A 195 -17.20 -6.47 17.96
CA LEU A 195 -17.42 -7.81 18.52
C LEU A 195 -17.29 -8.89 17.45
N ARG A 196 -17.91 -8.72 16.28
CA ARG A 196 -17.76 -9.66 15.15
C ARG A 196 -16.31 -9.81 14.70
N LEU A 197 -15.58 -8.69 14.60
CA LEU A 197 -14.16 -8.74 14.27
C LEU A 197 -13.37 -9.54 15.32
N LYS A 198 -13.68 -9.33 16.61
CA LYS A 198 -13.03 -10.08 17.69
C LYS A 198 -13.33 -11.58 17.62
N ASP A 199 -14.59 -11.94 17.41
CA ASP A 199 -15.05 -13.33 17.29
C ASP A 199 -14.43 -14.04 16.09
N ALA A 200 -14.16 -13.29 15.01
CA ALA A 200 -13.44 -13.78 13.84
C ALA A 200 -11.93 -14.02 14.09
N GLY A 201 -11.41 -13.58 15.24
CA GLY A 201 -10.00 -13.71 15.60
C GLY A 201 -9.14 -12.48 15.24
N MET A 202 -9.75 -11.33 14.98
CA MET A 202 -9.00 -10.09 14.75
C MET A 202 -8.30 -9.65 16.05
N GLU A 203 -6.98 -9.47 15.98
CA GLU A 203 -6.18 -9.02 17.13
C GLU A 203 -5.83 -7.54 17.06
N GLU A 204 -5.69 -6.99 15.86
CA GLU A 204 -5.21 -5.62 15.64
C GLU A 204 -5.91 -4.95 14.45
N VAL A 205 -6.31 -3.69 14.61
CA VAL A 205 -6.90 -2.86 13.54
C VAL A 205 -6.15 -1.53 13.45
N THR A 206 -5.83 -1.12 12.22
CA THR A 206 -5.21 0.20 11.97
C THR A 206 -6.27 1.22 11.55
N ILE A 207 -6.39 2.30 12.32
CA ILE A 207 -7.27 3.45 12.04
C ILE A 207 -6.44 4.63 11.56
N SER A 208 -6.89 5.27 10.47
CA SER A 208 -6.31 6.52 10.00
C SER A 208 -6.92 7.70 10.78
N LEU A 209 -6.09 8.42 11.52
CA LEU A 209 -6.49 9.66 12.20
C LEU A 209 -5.33 10.64 12.28
N ASP A 210 -5.47 11.79 11.64
CA ASP A 210 -4.37 12.76 11.52
C ASP A 210 -4.35 13.81 12.63
N VAL A 211 -5.51 14.06 13.24
CA VAL A 211 -5.67 15.13 14.25
C VAL A 211 -6.84 14.84 15.18
N CYS A 212 -6.69 15.12 16.48
CA CYS A 212 -7.76 14.98 17.49
C CYS A 212 -8.56 16.28 17.71
N SER A 213 -8.80 17.05 16.64
CA SER A 213 -9.72 18.20 16.63
C SER A 213 -10.81 17.93 15.59
N PRO A 214 -12.10 17.98 15.96
CA PRO A 214 -13.20 17.82 15.01
C PRO A 214 -13.10 18.77 13.81
N GLU A 215 -12.77 20.04 14.07
CA GLU A 215 -12.71 21.09 13.06
C GLU A 215 -11.54 20.88 12.09
N LEU A 216 -10.36 20.56 12.61
CA LEU A 216 -9.19 20.28 11.77
C LEU A 216 -9.37 18.95 11.01
N HIS A 217 -9.98 17.94 11.64
CA HIS A 217 -10.31 16.67 10.98
C HIS A 217 -11.23 16.91 9.77
N ASP A 218 -12.29 17.70 9.94
CA ASP A 218 -13.22 18.04 8.87
C ASP A 218 -12.52 18.80 7.73
N GLN A 219 -11.63 19.75 8.06
CA GLN A 219 -10.85 20.48 7.06
C GLN A 219 -9.90 19.57 6.25
N VAL A 220 -9.17 18.68 6.94
CA VAL A 220 -8.18 17.79 6.33
C VAL A 220 -8.87 16.73 5.46
N THR A 221 -9.92 16.10 5.99
CA THR A 221 -10.69 15.07 5.27
C THR A 221 -11.63 15.65 4.22
N ARG A 222 -11.86 16.98 4.24
CA ARG A 222 -12.86 17.71 3.44
C ARG A 222 -14.25 17.07 3.56
N THR A 223 -14.61 16.69 4.78
CA THR A 223 -15.91 16.15 5.15
C THR A 223 -16.44 16.87 6.38
N SER A 224 -17.64 16.52 6.87
CA SER A 224 -18.16 17.12 8.10
C SER A 224 -18.74 16.09 9.05
N GLY A 225 -18.42 16.24 10.34
CA GLY A 225 -19.07 15.52 11.43
C GLY A 225 -18.69 14.04 11.55
N HIS A 226 -17.57 13.63 10.95
CA HIS A 226 -17.13 12.24 11.00
C HIS A 226 -16.21 11.92 12.18
N PHE A 227 -15.56 12.93 12.78
CA PHE A 227 -14.62 12.74 13.89
C PHE A 227 -15.20 11.93 15.06
N PRO A 228 -16.44 12.16 15.55
CA PRO A 228 -17.00 11.34 16.64
C PRO A 228 -17.06 9.85 16.30
N LYS A 229 -17.39 9.49 15.06
CA LYS A 229 -17.42 8.08 14.61
C LYS A 229 -16.03 7.46 14.61
N VAL A 230 -14.99 8.22 14.26
CA VAL A 230 -13.61 7.70 14.30
C VAL A 230 -13.21 7.41 15.75
N VAL A 231 -13.54 8.30 16.68
CA VAL A 231 -13.30 8.10 18.13
C VAL A 231 -14.09 6.92 18.66
N ASP A 232 -15.36 6.78 18.29
CA ASP A 232 -16.20 5.66 18.72
C ASP A 232 -15.70 4.32 18.15
N ALA A 233 -15.18 4.29 16.92
CA ALA A 233 -14.52 3.11 16.37
C ALA A 233 -13.35 2.65 17.25
N ILE A 234 -12.48 3.58 17.67
CA ILE A 234 -11.35 3.28 18.57
C ILE A 234 -11.87 2.71 19.89
N ARG A 235 -12.91 3.33 20.47
CA ARG A 235 -13.52 2.87 21.73
C ARG A 235 -14.13 1.48 21.61
N PHE A 236 -14.89 1.21 20.55
CA PHE A 236 -15.54 -0.08 20.33
C PHE A 236 -14.52 -1.20 20.12
N LEU A 237 -13.50 -0.97 19.28
CA LEU A 237 -12.42 -1.93 19.07
C LEU A 237 -11.67 -2.23 20.37
N ARG A 238 -11.35 -1.20 21.15
CA ARG A 238 -10.70 -1.35 22.46
C ARG A 238 -11.57 -2.11 23.45
N ALA A 239 -12.86 -1.80 23.54
CA ALA A 239 -13.81 -2.48 24.41
C ALA A 239 -13.96 -3.97 24.04
N ALA A 240 -13.87 -4.31 22.76
CA ALA A 240 -13.84 -5.69 22.27
C ALA A 240 -12.49 -6.41 22.50
N GLY A 241 -11.48 -5.75 23.06
CA GLY A 241 -10.16 -6.33 23.29
C GLY A 241 -9.34 -6.51 22.00
N ILE A 242 -9.54 -5.63 21.02
CA ILE A 242 -8.74 -5.53 19.80
C ILE A 242 -7.72 -4.40 19.99
N ARG A 243 -6.46 -4.65 19.64
CA ARG A 243 -5.42 -3.62 19.66
C ARG A 243 -5.67 -2.62 18.52
N VAL A 244 -5.62 -1.34 18.82
CA VAL A 244 -5.80 -0.29 17.81
C VAL A 244 -4.46 0.37 17.52
N LEU A 245 -4.03 0.39 16.26
CA LEU A 245 -2.93 1.22 15.81
C LEU A 245 -3.47 2.46 15.10
N ILE A 246 -2.81 3.59 15.29
CA ILE A 246 -3.11 4.80 14.55
C ILE A 246 -2.06 5.01 13.46
N LYS A 247 -2.52 5.26 12.23
CA LYS A 247 -1.70 5.88 11.20
C LYS A 247 -2.12 7.34 11.06
N SER A 248 -1.17 8.24 11.20
CA SER A 248 -1.35 9.68 11.05
C SER A 248 -0.42 10.19 9.95
N VAL A 249 -0.99 10.93 9.01
CA VAL A 249 -0.24 11.70 8.03
C VAL A 249 -0.06 13.11 8.56
N LEU A 250 1.18 13.50 8.75
CA LEU A 250 1.56 14.85 9.12
C LEU A 250 1.43 15.76 7.89
N THR A 251 0.58 16.77 8.01
CA THR A 251 0.35 17.77 6.95
C THR A 251 0.72 19.16 7.48
N PRO A 252 0.95 20.16 6.62
CA PRO A 252 1.11 21.54 7.10
C PRO A 252 -0.06 22.05 7.94
N MET A 253 -1.27 21.51 7.69
CA MET A 253 -2.48 21.88 8.44
C MET A 253 -2.53 21.23 9.82
N THR A 254 -1.90 20.08 10.02
CA THR A 254 -2.01 19.30 11.28
C THR A 254 -0.72 19.30 12.10
N GLN A 255 0.42 19.69 11.52
CA GLN A 255 1.72 19.56 12.17
C GLN A 255 1.88 20.33 13.48
N HIS A 256 1.16 21.44 13.64
CA HIS A 256 1.18 22.21 14.88
C HIS A 256 0.39 21.52 16.00
N ALA A 257 -0.58 20.67 15.65
CA ALA A 257 -1.51 20.01 16.57
C ALA A 257 -1.09 18.58 16.92
N VAL A 258 0.14 18.15 16.61
CA VAL A 258 0.57 16.75 16.84
C VAL A 258 0.50 16.37 18.32
N GLN A 259 0.96 17.24 19.22
CA GLN A 259 0.93 16.93 20.65
C GLN A 259 -0.50 16.80 21.15
N GLU A 260 -1.37 17.72 20.73
CA GLU A 260 -2.82 17.71 21.01
C GLU A 260 -3.55 16.53 20.35
N THR A 261 -2.91 15.85 19.41
CA THR A 261 -3.41 14.63 18.77
C THR A 261 -2.97 13.38 19.52
N ILE A 262 -1.73 13.35 19.99
CA ILE A 262 -1.15 12.19 20.65
C ILE A 262 -1.73 11.96 22.03
N ASP A 263 -1.89 13.01 22.84
CA ASP A 263 -2.37 12.85 24.21
C ASP A 263 -3.76 12.21 24.27
N PRO A 264 -4.77 12.67 23.51
CA PRO A 264 -6.06 12.01 23.48
C PRO A 264 -6.01 10.57 22.95
N LEU A 265 -5.11 10.26 22.01
CA LEU A 265 -4.95 8.89 21.50
C LEU A 265 -4.36 7.95 22.56
N VAL A 266 -3.39 8.43 23.32
CA VAL A 266 -2.81 7.70 24.46
C VAL A 266 -3.88 7.48 25.53
N ASP A 267 -4.68 8.50 25.84
CA ASP A 267 -5.79 8.40 26.81
C ASP A 267 -6.88 7.41 26.34
N LEU A 268 -7.11 7.31 25.04
CA LEU A 268 -7.98 6.28 24.43
C LEU A 268 -7.37 4.86 24.47
N GLY A 269 -6.09 4.74 24.85
CA GLY A 269 -5.39 3.48 25.02
C GLY A 269 -4.99 2.80 23.71
N VAL A 270 -4.69 3.57 22.65
CA VAL A 270 -4.21 2.97 21.40
C VAL A 270 -2.89 2.24 21.60
N GLY A 271 -2.69 1.13 20.91
CA GLY A 271 -1.53 0.25 21.04
C GLY A 271 -0.27 0.74 20.31
N GLY A 272 -0.39 1.79 19.50
CA GLY A 272 0.72 2.42 18.79
C GLY A 272 0.26 3.53 17.86
N ILE A 273 1.13 4.49 17.58
CA ILE A 273 0.90 5.62 16.68
C ILE A 273 2.07 5.67 15.69
N GLY A 274 1.78 5.49 14.42
CA GLY A 274 2.71 5.67 13.31
C GLY A 274 2.46 7.01 12.63
N ILE A 275 3.50 7.84 12.52
CA ILE A 275 3.44 9.14 11.87
C ILE A 275 4.26 9.09 10.58
N SER A 276 3.62 9.43 9.46
CA SER A 276 4.25 9.55 8.14
C SER A 276 4.07 10.96 7.58
N TYR A 277 4.83 11.30 6.55
CA TYR A 277 4.63 12.52 5.76
C TYR A 277 3.77 12.23 4.53
N MET A 278 3.33 13.27 3.82
CA MET A 278 2.53 13.09 2.61
C MET A 278 3.36 12.43 1.51
N GLU A 279 2.88 11.33 0.95
CA GLU A 279 3.52 10.69 -0.21
C GLU A 279 3.16 11.43 -1.50
N SER A 280 4.17 12.04 -2.14
CA SER A 280 4.05 12.68 -3.45
C SER A 280 4.50 11.73 -4.57
N GLY A 281 3.93 11.87 -5.77
CA GLY A 281 4.35 11.11 -6.96
C GLY A 281 3.28 10.17 -7.53
N ALA A 282 2.18 9.94 -6.82
CA ALA A 282 1.02 9.25 -7.39
C ALA A 282 0.29 10.16 -8.40
N ILE A 283 -0.08 9.62 -9.55
CA ILE A 283 -0.80 10.36 -10.61
C ILE A 283 -2.10 10.91 -10.03
N ASN A 284 -2.35 12.21 -10.20
CA ASN A 284 -3.51 12.94 -9.66
C ASN A 284 -3.65 12.97 -8.13
N SER A 285 -2.61 12.61 -7.37
CA SER A 285 -2.61 12.76 -5.92
C SER A 285 -2.79 14.23 -5.51
N ALA A 286 -3.64 14.47 -4.52
CA ALA A 286 -3.82 15.79 -3.95
C ALA A 286 -2.55 16.27 -3.21
N ALA A 287 -1.72 15.34 -2.72
CA ALA A 287 -0.44 15.64 -2.09
C ALA A 287 0.57 16.28 -3.06
N ASN A 288 0.44 16.07 -4.38
CA ASN A 288 1.36 16.68 -5.36
C ASN A 288 1.24 18.21 -5.42
N CYS A 289 0.14 18.77 -4.93
CA CYS A 289 -0.14 20.21 -4.98
C CYS A 289 -0.06 20.88 -3.61
N ALA A 290 0.33 20.16 -2.55
CA ALA A 290 0.41 20.67 -1.20
C ALA A 290 1.88 20.80 -0.76
N PRO A 291 2.28 21.89 -0.09
CA PRO A 291 3.58 21.94 0.57
C PRO A 291 3.68 20.81 1.60
N ASN A 292 4.81 20.13 1.70
CA ASN A 292 5.00 19.03 2.64
C ASN A 292 5.75 19.52 3.90
N VAL A 293 5.65 18.73 4.96
CA VAL A 293 6.40 18.95 6.21
C VAL A 293 7.88 18.67 5.97
N THR A 294 8.79 19.48 6.52
CA THR A 294 10.22 19.27 6.32
C THR A 294 10.75 18.11 7.18
N PRO A 295 11.87 17.46 6.80
CA PRO A 295 12.53 16.47 7.64
C PRO A 295 12.87 16.97 9.05
N GLU A 296 13.23 18.24 9.20
CA GLU A 296 13.53 18.86 10.50
C GLU A 296 12.27 19.00 11.37
N GLU A 297 11.15 19.42 10.77
CA GLU A 297 9.84 19.49 11.43
C GLU A 297 9.40 18.10 11.92
N LEU A 298 9.61 17.06 11.10
CA LEU A 298 9.37 15.66 11.47
C LEU A 298 10.27 15.17 12.60
N SER A 299 11.56 15.52 12.58
CA SER A 299 12.50 15.14 13.64
C SER A 299 12.08 15.74 14.98
N ARG A 300 11.73 17.03 15.01
CA ARG A 300 11.25 17.72 16.23
C ARG A 300 9.99 17.07 16.80
N VAL A 301 9.11 16.61 15.92
CA VAL A 301 7.91 15.88 16.32
C VAL A 301 8.30 14.52 16.92
N ARG A 302 9.21 13.75 16.30
CA ARG A 302 9.67 12.46 16.86
C ARG A 302 10.35 12.62 18.21
N ASP A 303 11.26 13.58 18.36
CA ASP A 303 11.99 13.81 19.63
C ASP A 303 11.01 14.09 20.78
N ARG A 304 9.96 14.88 20.52
CA ARG A 304 8.90 15.17 21.49
C ARG A 304 8.06 13.94 21.87
N ILE A 305 7.88 12.99 20.95
CA ILE A 305 7.13 11.75 21.17
C ILE A 305 7.95 10.77 22.00
N GLU A 306 9.25 10.65 21.69
CA GLU A 306 10.17 9.79 22.44
C GLU A 306 10.27 10.23 23.91
N GLN A 307 10.39 11.54 24.16
CA GLN A 307 10.39 12.09 25.54
C GLN A 307 9.13 11.74 26.34
N LYS A 308 7.98 11.59 25.70
CA LYS A 308 6.72 11.18 26.36
C LYS A 308 6.62 9.67 26.57
N ARG A 309 7.24 8.85 25.72
CA ARG A 309 7.28 7.39 25.88
C ARG A 309 8.10 6.95 27.09
N GLU A 310 9.05 7.79 27.52
CA GLU A 310 9.93 7.52 28.66
C GLU A 310 9.35 7.98 30.01
N GLN A 311 8.23 8.72 30.01
CA GLN A 311 7.52 9.20 31.21
C GLN A 311 6.35 8.27 31.57
#